data_AF-A0A1Q6G857-F1
#
_entry.id   AF-A0A1Q6G857-F1
#
_cell.length_a   1.000
_cell.length_b   1.000
_cell.length_c   1.000
_cell.angle_alpha   90.00
_cell.angle_beta   90.00
_cell.angle_gamma   90.00
#
_symmetry.space_group_name_H-M   'P 1'
#
loop_
_entity.id
_entity.type
_entity.pdbx_description
1 polymer ?
#
loop_
_entity_poly.entity_id
_entity_poly.type
_entity_poly.pdbx_seq_one_letter_code
_entity_poly.pdbx_strand_id
1 'polypeptide(L)'
;MEIIYRKLEELKKLENNPRTISDEQLDKLKESIRNNPDYFEARPIILSDRTGELIIIAGNQRYDACISLGMQQVPTVLIPNLTEERERELIIRDNVNNGQWDITKLFDWDCNELLNWGMEGISFPDPTDFSEDIEDSHNVLKNANYEAGAHIKYLVFEGYKIPVSESELEALKARASEYLDENGVMVGFVNNLLSL
;
A
#
# COMPACT_ATOMS: atom_id res chain seq x y z
N MET A 1 -10.05 1.81 29.19
CA MET A 1 -10.57 3.05 28.59
C MET A 1 -11.87 2.69 27.88
N GLU A 2 -12.90 3.52 28.03
CA GLU A 2 -14.23 3.29 27.46
C GLU A 2 -14.39 4.10 26.16
N ILE A 3 -15.05 3.50 25.16
CA ILE A 3 -15.43 4.20 23.93
C ILE A 3 -16.69 4.99 24.21
N ILE A 4 -16.66 6.29 23.92
CA ILE A 4 -17.79 7.20 24.11
C ILE A 4 -18.05 7.91 22.78
N TYR A 5 -19.30 7.93 22.33
CA TYR A 5 -19.71 8.73 21.20
C TYR A 5 -19.83 10.19 21.61
N ARG A 6 -19.06 11.05 20.95
CA ARG A 6 -19.06 12.50 21.18
C ARG A 6 -19.42 13.23 19.92
N LYS A 7 -20.02 14.41 20.04
CA LYS A 7 -20.33 15.24 18.89
C LYS A 7 -19.06 15.80 18.27
N LEU A 8 -19.01 15.88 16.95
CA LEU A 8 -17.85 16.45 16.26
C LEU A 8 -17.60 17.91 16.64
N GLU A 9 -18.66 18.69 16.87
CA GLU A 9 -18.58 20.11 17.27
C GLU A 9 -17.89 20.35 18.62
N GLU A 10 -17.83 19.33 19.48
CA GLU A 10 -17.19 19.39 20.80
C GLU A 10 -15.68 19.13 20.73
N LEU A 11 -15.19 18.60 19.61
CA LEU A 11 -13.81 18.19 19.44
C LEU A 11 -12.98 19.31 18.78
N LYS A 12 -11.77 19.51 19.27
CA LYS A 12 -10.83 20.49 18.72
C LYS A 12 -9.72 19.78 17.96
N LYS A 13 -9.48 20.18 16.71
CA LYS A 13 -8.32 19.72 15.95
C LYS A 13 -7.03 20.24 16.57
N LEU A 14 -5.99 19.43 16.45
CA LEU A 14 -4.63 19.89 16.73
C LEU A 14 -4.17 20.83 15.61
N GLU A 15 -3.87 22.09 15.93
CA GLU A 15 -3.49 23.12 14.95
C GLU A 15 -2.23 22.74 14.15
N ASN A 16 -1.28 22.03 14.77
CA ASN A 16 0.02 21.69 14.19
C ASN A 16 0.17 20.18 13.95
N ASN A 17 -0.84 19.52 13.37
CA ASN A 17 -0.70 18.11 12.99
C ASN A 17 0.28 17.97 11.79
N PRO A 18 1.43 17.28 11.94
CA PRO A 18 2.43 17.20 10.87
C PRO A 18 2.03 16.29 9.70
N ARG A 19 0.97 15.48 9.85
CA ARG A 19 0.52 14.53 8.83
C ARG A 19 -0.62 15.11 8.01
N THR A 20 -0.44 15.09 6.69
CA THR A 20 -1.47 15.42 5.69
C THR A 20 -2.03 14.15 5.06
N ILE A 21 -3.15 14.28 4.34
CA ILE A 21 -3.78 13.22 3.54
C ILE A 21 -4.09 13.80 2.17
N SER A 22 -3.91 13.02 1.09
CA SER A 22 -4.36 13.43 -0.24
C SER A 22 -5.88 13.28 -0.36
N ASP A 23 -6.50 13.95 -1.33
CA ASP A 23 -7.95 13.85 -1.55
C ASP A 23 -8.39 12.42 -1.87
N GLU A 24 -7.61 11.70 -2.69
CA GLU A 24 -7.86 10.29 -3.04
C GLU A 24 -7.82 9.38 -1.81
N GLN A 25 -6.79 9.52 -0.97
CA GLN A 25 -6.67 8.76 0.27
C GLN A 25 -7.80 9.09 1.26
N LEU A 26 -8.23 10.35 1.28
CA LEU A 26 -9.36 10.77 2.10
C LEU A 26 -10.66 10.13 1.63
N ASP A 27 -10.88 10.01 0.31
CA ASP A 27 -12.05 9.34 -0.25
C ASP A 27 -12.06 7.83 0.06
N LYS A 28 -10.92 7.14 -0.07
CA LYS A 28 -10.78 5.74 0.37
C LYS A 28 -11.08 5.59 1.88
N LEU A 29 -10.62 6.54 2.70
CA LEU A 29 -10.93 6.53 4.14
C LEU A 29 -12.43 6.75 4.42
N LYS A 30 -13.09 7.66 3.70
CA LYS A 30 -14.55 7.86 3.81
C LYS A 30 -15.31 6.59 3.45
N GLU A 31 -14.91 5.90 2.39
CA GLU A 31 -15.50 4.63 1.98
C GLU A 31 -15.29 3.55 3.05
N SER A 32 -14.08 3.42 3.58
CA SER A 32 -13.77 2.48 4.67
C SER A 32 -14.67 2.71 5.89
N ILE A 33 -14.87 3.97 6.31
CA ILE A 33 -15.74 4.33 7.44
C ILE A 33 -17.20 3.95 7.17
N ARG A 34 -17.71 4.17 5.94
CA ARG A 34 -19.09 3.82 5.58
C ARG A 34 -19.31 2.31 5.54
N ASN A 35 -18.36 1.58 4.95
CA ASN A 35 -18.52 0.15 4.66
C ASN A 35 -18.15 -0.74 5.86
N ASN A 36 -17.31 -0.24 6.78
CA ASN A 36 -16.80 -1.01 7.92
C ASN A 36 -17.00 -0.24 9.25
N PRO A 37 -18.25 0.00 9.67
CA PRO A 37 -18.54 0.81 10.86
C PRO A 37 -18.00 0.21 12.16
N ASP A 38 -17.95 -1.12 12.26
CA ASP A 38 -17.37 -1.88 13.37
C ASP A 38 -15.84 -1.71 13.44
N TYR A 39 -15.15 -1.74 12.29
CA TYR A 39 -13.72 -1.47 12.22
C TYR A 39 -13.40 -0.01 12.56
N PHE A 40 -14.24 0.92 12.13
CA PHE A 40 -14.13 2.32 12.52
C PHE A 40 -14.32 2.51 14.03
N GLU A 41 -15.30 1.85 14.65
CA GLU A 41 -15.53 1.91 16.10
C GLU A 41 -14.36 1.31 16.90
N ALA A 42 -13.77 0.22 16.43
CA ALA A 42 -12.57 -0.38 17.02
C ALA A 42 -11.33 0.54 16.94
N ARG A 43 -11.37 1.57 16.10
CA ARG A 43 -10.33 2.60 15.96
C ARG A 43 -10.93 3.97 16.26
N PRO A 44 -11.23 4.27 17.54
CA PRO A 44 -11.80 5.56 17.93
C PRO A 44 -10.79 6.70 17.76
N ILE A 45 -11.30 7.93 17.71
CA ILE A 45 -10.48 9.15 17.80
C ILE A 45 -9.98 9.29 19.24
N ILE A 46 -8.69 9.54 19.42
CA ILE A 46 -8.10 9.66 20.76
C ILE A 46 -8.01 11.14 21.13
N LEU A 47 -8.49 11.45 22.33
CA LEU A 47 -8.60 12.79 22.87
C LEU A 47 -7.67 12.98 24.08
N SER A 48 -7.26 14.23 24.26
CA SER A 48 -6.64 14.77 25.48
C SER A 48 -7.53 15.85 26.07
N ASP A 49 -7.63 15.91 27.40
CA ASP A 49 -8.34 16.96 28.15
C ASP A 49 -7.37 17.93 28.86
N ARG A 50 -6.06 17.84 28.60
CA ARG A 50 -5.01 18.56 29.32
C ARG A 50 -5.20 20.08 29.34
N THR A 51 -5.74 20.66 28.27
CA THR A 51 -5.96 22.11 28.13
C THR A 51 -7.32 22.57 28.65
N GLY A 52 -8.13 21.66 29.20
CA GLY A 52 -9.53 21.90 29.54
C GLY A 52 -10.50 21.77 28.36
N GLU A 53 -9.99 21.53 27.15
CA GLU A 53 -10.75 21.24 25.94
C GLU A 53 -10.44 19.82 25.45
N LEU A 54 -11.34 19.23 24.66
CA LEU A 54 -11.15 17.91 24.06
C LEU A 54 -10.34 18.02 22.76
N ILE A 55 -9.02 17.92 22.89
CA ILE A 55 -8.10 18.03 21.76
C ILE A 55 -7.89 16.66 21.10
N ILE A 56 -7.99 16.59 19.78
CA ILE A 56 -7.72 15.40 18.97
C ILE A 56 -6.22 15.18 18.86
N ILE A 57 -5.72 14.14 19.52
CA ILE A 57 -4.28 13.79 19.53
C ILE A 57 -3.96 12.61 18.61
N ALA A 58 -4.96 11.79 18.24
CA ALA A 58 -4.83 10.73 17.24
C ALA A 58 -6.11 10.60 16.40
N GLY A 59 -5.96 10.34 15.11
CA GLY A 59 -7.10 10.20 14.20
C GLY A 59 -7.66 11.50 13.60
N ASN A 60 -6.82 12.53 13.41
CA ASN A 60 -7.20 13.77 12.74
C ASN A 60 -7.82 13.53 11.34
N GLN A 61 -7.27 12.61 10.56
CA GLN A 61 -7.81 12.26 9.23
C GLN A 61 -9.19 11.58 9.30
N ARG A 62 -9.42 10.75 10.33
CA ARG A 62 -10.73 10.13 10.60
C ARG A 62 -11.77 11.20 10.96
N TYR A 63 -11.39 12.20 11.76
CA TYR A 63 -12.24 13.35 12.06
C TYR A 63 -12.64 14.10 10.77
N ASP A 64 -11.67 14.42 9.90
CA ASP A 64 -11.93 15.13 8.64
C ASP A 64 -12.84 14.34 7.69
N ALA A 65 -12.64 13.02 7.61
CA ALA A 65 -13.53 12.14 6.87
C ALA A 65 -14.96 12.16 7.44
N CYS A 66 -15.12 12.06 8.77
CA CYS A 66 -16.43 12.09 9.43
C CYS A 66 -17.18 13.41 9.21
N ILE A 67 -16.46 14.54 9.27
CA ILE A 67 -17.02 15.86 8.93
C ILE A 67 -17.51 15.89 7.49
N SER A 68 -16.68 15.41 6.55
CA SER A 68 -17.03 15.36 5.13
C SER A 68 -18.21 14.43 4.84
N LEU A 69 -18.38 13.39 5.66
CA LEU A 69 -19.51 12.46 5.61
C LEU A 69 -20.81 13.01 6.23
N GLY A 70 -20.77 14.18 6.87
CA GLY A 70 -21.92 14.77 7.55
C GLY A 70 -22.32 14.05 8.84
N MET A 71 -21.42 13.26 9.43
CA MET A 71 -21.67 12.58 10.69
C MET A 71 -21.87 13.59 11.81
N GLN A 72 -22.68 13.25 12.81
CA GLN A 72 -22.94 14.13 13.96
C GLN A 72 -22.08 13.75 15.16
N GLN A 73 -21.83 12.45 15.33
CA GLN A 73 -21.09 11.88 16.44
C GLN A 73 -20.10 10.83 15.96
N VAL A 74 -19.03 10.66 16.72
CA VAL A 74 -17.93 9.73 16.40
C VAL A 74 -17.47 8.98 17.65
N PRO A 75 -16.98 7.74 17.52
CA PRO A 75 -16.41 6.99 18.62
C PRO A 75 -15.09 7.63 19.06
N THR A 76 -14.97 7.89 20.36
CA THR A 76 -13.81 8.56 20.94
C THR A 76 -13.34 7.85 22.21
N VAL A 77 -12.04 7.95 22.48
CA VAL A 77 -11.42 7.53 23.74
C VAL A 77 -10.65 8.69 24.32
N LEU A 78 -10.89 9.01 25.60
CA LEU A 78 -10.16 10.04 26.32
C LEU A 78 -8.98 9.41 27.10
N ILE A 79 -7.80 10.00 26.95
CA ILE A 79 -6.66 9.73 27.84
C ILE A 79 -6.56 10.89 28.82
N PRO A 80 -7.02 10.72 30.07
CA PRO A 80 -7.04 11.82 31.04
C PRO A 80 -5.64 12.10 31.60
N ASN A 81 -5.43 13.31 32.10
CA ASN A 81 -4.24 13.70 32.88
C ASN A 81 -2.90 13.54 32.16
N LEU A 82 -2.86 13.80 30.85
CA LEU A 82 -1.62 13.79 30.08
C LEU A 82 -0.71 14.95 30.48
N THR A 83 0.60 14.69 30.57
CA THR A 83 1.60 15.76 30.52
C THR A 83 1.75 16.26 29.09
N GLU A 84 2.22 17.50 28.91
CA GLU A 84 2.48 18.05 27.57
C GLU A 84 3.49 17.19 26.80
N GLU A 85 4.54 16.71 27.47
CA GLU A 85 5.55 15.84 26.87
C GLU A 85 4.93 14.54 26.35
N ARG A 86 4.08 13.89 27.16
CA ARG A 86 3.43 12.64 26.76
C ARG A 86 2.42 12.86 25.64
N GLU A 87 1.65 13.95 25.68
CA GLU A 87 0.74 14.35 24.62
C GLU A 87 1.48 14.50 23.28
N ARG A 88 2.61 15.24 23.28
CA ARG A 88 3.45 15.41 22.09
C ARG A 88 4.02 14.09 21.58
N GLU A 89 4.48 13.22 22.47
CA GLU A 89 4.99 11.91 22.11
C GLU A 89 3.92 11.06 21.41
N LEU A 90 2.69 11.04 21.95
CA LEU A 90 1.58 10.28 21.38
C LEU A 90 1.20 10.78 19.98
N ILE A 91 1.15 12.10 19.78
CA ILE A 91 0.89 12.72 18.47
C ILE A 91 1.91 12.24 17.43
N ILE A 92 3.20 12.20 17.77
CA ILE A 92 4.23 11.73 16.85
C ILE A 92 4.11 10.22 16.62
N ARG A 93 3.92 9.42 17.67
CA ARG A 93 3.82 7.96 17.56
C ARG A 93 2.62 7.49 16.72
N ASP A 94 1.50 8.20 16.73
CA ASP A 94 0.34 7.90 15.86
C ASP A 94 0.67 8.07 14.36
N ASN A 95 1.64 8.94 14.05
CA ASN A 95 2.04 9.26 12.69
C ASN A 95 3.18 8.38 12.16
N VAL A 96 3.95 7.73 13.05
CA VAL A 96 5.07 6.85 12.66
C VAL A 96 4.54 5.50 12.17
N ASN A 97 4.82 5.16 10.91
CA ASN A 97 4.56 3.83 10.40
C ASN A 97 5.63 2.85 10.92
N ASN A 98 5.23 1.89 11.75
CA ASN A 98 6.13 0.88 12.31
C ASN A 98 5.93 -0.44 11.57
N GLY A 99 6.99 -0.94 10.92
CA GLY A 99 6.97 -2.20 10.19
C GLY A 99 7.28 -2.00 8.71
N GLN A 100 7.47 -3.12 8.01
CA GLN A 100 7.67 -3.19 6.57
C GLN A 100 6.78 -4.30 6.02
N TRP A 101 6.32 -4.13 4.79
CA TRP A 101 5.56 -5.16 4.10
C TRP A 101 6.49 -6.31 3.67
N ASP A 102 6.04 -7.53 3.88
CA ASP A 102 6.66 -8.72 3.30
C ASP A 102 6.10 -8.90 1.89
N ILE A 103 6.79 -8.34 0.89
CA ILE A 103 6.32 -8.29 -0.50
C ILE A 103 6.01 -9.69 -1.04
N THR A 104 6.77 -10.70 -0.61
CA THR A 104 6.57 -12.09 -1.04
C THR A 104 5.18 -12.60 -0.67
N LYS A 105 4.67 -12.22 0.51
CA LYS A 105 3.32 -12.59 0.96
C LYS A 105 2.21 -11.76 0.33
N LEU A 106 2.55 -10.57 -0.19
CA LEU A 106 1.59 -9.73 -0.89
C LEU A 106 1.31 -10.22 -2.32
N PHE A 107 2.19 -11.05 -2.90
CA PHE A 107 1.95 -11.65 -4.22
C PHE A 107 0.72 -12.57 -4.26
N ASP A 108 0.30 -13.11 -3.12
CA ASP A 108 -0.87 -13.99 -3.02
C ASP A 108 -2.21 -13.21 -2.95
N TRP A 109 -2.17 -11.88 -2.88
CA TRP A 109 -3.35 -11.02 -2.74
C TRP A 109 -3.74 -10.38 -4.07
N ASP A 110 -5.04 -10.09 -4.25
CA ASP A 110 -5.52 -9.35 -5.42
C ASP A 110 -5.06 -7.89 -5.38
N CYS A 111 -4.43 -7.44 -6.46
CA CYS A 111 -3.82 -6.11 -6.51
C CYS A 111 -4.84 -4.99 -6.54
N ASN A 112 -5.96 -5.21 -7.24
CA ASN A 112 -7.01 -4.21 -7.34
C ASN A 112 -7.65 -4.01 -5.97
N GLU A 113 -7.85 -5.09 -5.19
CA GLU A 113 -8.28 -5.01 -3.80
C GLU A 113 -7.28 -4.24 -2.93
N LEU A 114 -5.98 -4.56 -3.01
CA LEU A 114 -4.95 -3.87 -2.24
C LEU A 114 -4.90 -2.36 -2.54
N LEU A 115 -4.94 -1.99 -3.82
CA LEU A 115 -4.97 -0.58 -4.26
C LEU A 115 -6.25 0.14 -3.79
N ASN A 116 -7.40 -0.52 -3.91
CA ASN A 116 -8.68 0.01 -3.43
C ASN A 116 -8.71 0.19 -1.91
N TRP A 117 -8.05 -0.69 -1.16
CA TRP A 117 -7.90 -0.57 0.29
C TRP A 117 -6.84 0.47 0.71
N GLY A 118 -6.21 1.16 -0.26
CA GLY A 118 -5.28 2.26 -0.02
C GLY A 118 -3.85 1.82 0.25
N MET A 119 -3.46 0.61 -0.18
CA MET A 119 -2.05 0.22 -0.22
C MET A 119 -1.36 0.95 -1.36
N GLU A 120 -0.64 2.02 -1.03
CA GLU A 120 0.11 2.85 -1.98
C GLU A 120 1.61 2.82 -1.64
N GLY A 121 2.47 2.99 -2.65
CA GLY A 121 3.92 3.13 -2.45
C GLY A 121 4.71 1.82 -2.34
N ILE A 122 4.09 0.67 -2.64
CA ILE A 122 4.86 -0.53 -2.97
C ILE A 122 5.28 -0.40 -4.43
N SER A 123 6.52 0.05 -4.65
CA SER A 123 7.13 0.03 -5.97
C SER A 123 7.42 -1.42 -6.33
N PHE A 124 6.52 -2.03 -7.09
CA PHE A 124 6.86 -3.25 -7.80
C PHE A 124 7.84 -2.85 -8.91
N PRO A 125 8.94 -3.59 -9.09
CA PRO A 125 9.94 -3.23 -10.10
C PRO A 125 9.28 -3.12 -11.47
N ASP A 126 9.50 -1.98 -12.13
CA ASP A 126 8.99 -1.71 -13.47
C ASP A 126 9.69 -2.65 -14.47
N PRO A 127 9.03 -3.13 -15.53
CA PRO A 127 9.70 -3.87 -16.61
C PRO A 127 10.97 -3.19 -17.15
N THR A 128 11.04 -1.87 -17.08
CA THR A 128 12.20 -1.05 -17.45
C THR A 128 13.33 -1.05 -16.40
N ASP A 129 13.05 -1.38 -15.14
CA ASP A 129 14.07 -1.53 -14.08
C ASP A 129 14.97 -2.77 -14.31
N PHE A 130 14.57 -3.67 -15.22
CA PHE A 130 15.33 -4.85 -15.61
C PHE A 130 16.17 -4.66 -16.89
N SER A 131 16.44 -3.41 -17.30
CA SER A 131 17.15 -3.11 -18.55
C SER A 131 18.65 -3.47 -18.57
N GLU A 132 19.16 -4.22 -17.60
CA GLU A 132 20.50 -4.78 -17.71
C GLU A 132 20.43 -6.04 -18.58
N ASP A 133 20.69 -5.86 -19.88
CA ASP A 133 21.06 -6.96 -20.77
C ASP A 133 22.22 -7.72 -20.14
N ILE A 134 21.93 -8.85 -19.48
CA ILE A 134 22.96 -9.78 -19.04
C ILE A 134 23.52 -10.43 -20.31
N GLU A 135 24.61 -9.86 -20.86
CA GLU A 135 25.39 -10.48 -21.92
C GLU A 135 26.05 -11.77 -21.39
N ASP A 136 25.31 -12.88 -21.42
CA ASP A 136 25.87 -14.21 -21.20
C ASP A 136 26.59 -14.65 -22.49
N SER A 137 27.83 -14.20 -22.67
CA SER A 137 28.66 -14.46 -23.86
C SER A 137 29.14 -15.92 -24.00
N HIS A 138 28.66 -16.85 -23.17
CA HIS A 138 29.19 -18.23 -23.08
C HIS A 138 28.15 -19.35 -23.13
N ASN A 139 27.02 -19.17 -23.85
CA ASN A 139 26.06 -20.26 -24.03
C ASN A 139 26.12 -20.87 -25.44
N VAL A 140 26.65 -22.09 -25.52
CA VAL A 140 26.63 -22.93 -26.74
C VAL A 140 25.50 -23.95 -26.59
N LEU A 141 24.51 -23.96 -27.49
CA LEU A 141 23.60 -25.11 -27.61
C LEU A 141 24.37 -26.25 -28.26
N LYS A 142 24.61 -27.32 -27.49
CA LYS A 142 25.11 -28.58 -28.01
C LYS A 142 24.01 -29.63 -27.93
N ASN A 143 23.61 -30.16 -29.08
CA ASN A 143 22.99 -31.48 -29.13
C ASN A 143 23.80 -32.38 -30.08
N ALA A 144 23.45 -33.66 -30.18
CA ALA A 144 24.23 -34.65 -30.94
C ALA A 144 24.47 -34.29 -32.42
N ASN A 145 23.75 -33.31 -32.98
CA ASN A 145 23.77 -32.96 -34.40
C ASN A 145 24.04 -31.48 -34.69
N TYR A 146 24.29 -30.62 -33.69
CA TYR A 146 24.42 -29.17 -33.90
C TYR A 146 25.32 -28.50 -32.85
N GLU A 147 26.30 -27.74 -33.35
CA GLU A 147 27.07 -26.76 -32.57
C GLU A 147 27.00 -25.43 -33.33
N ALA A 148 26.24 -24.47 -32.82
CA ALA A 148 26.35 -23.08 -33.25
C ALA A 148 26.44 -22.18 -32.01
N GLY A 149 27.41 -21.27 -32.02
CA GLY A 149 27.44 -20.14 -31.10
C GLY A 149 26.34 -19.16 -31.51
N ALA A 150 25.14 -19.37 -30.99
CA ALA A 150 24.04 -18.43 -31.12
C ALA A 150 23.95 -17.64 -29.81
N HIS A 151 23.86 -16.32 -29.90
CA HIS A 151 23.45 -15.49 -28.77
C HIS A 151 22.01 -15.85 -28.43
N ILE A 152 21.82 -16.74 -27.47
CA ILE A 152 20.51 -17.18 -27.02
C ILE A 152 20.15 -16.37 -25.80
N LYS A 153 18.98 -15.73 -25.85
CA LYS A 153 18.40 -15.04 -24.70
C LYS A 153 17.73 -16.08 -23.81
N TYR A 154 17.77 -15.84 -22.50
CA TYR A 154 17.18 -16.74 -21.51
C TYR A 154 16.27 -15.96 -20.56
N LEU A 155 15.15 -16.57 -20.18
CA LEU A 155 14.41 -16.21 -18.98
C LEU A 155 15.02 -16.95 -17.80
N VAL A 156 15.33 -16.23 -16.71
CA VAL A 156 15.98 -16.78 -15.53
C VAL A 156 15.11 -16.58 -14.30
N PHE A 157 14.80 -17.67 -13.59
CA PHE A 157 14.15 -17.63 -12.27
C PHE A 157 14.68 -18.80 -11.43
N GLU A 158 15.08 -18.55 -10.19
CA GLU A 158 15.64 -19.55 -9.25
C GLU A 158 16.64 -20.58 -9.87
N GLY A 159 17.50 -20.12 -10.78
CA GLY A 159 18.51 -20.98 -11.44
C GLY A 159 18.01 -21.78 -12.64
N TYR A 160 16.72 -21.72 -12.98
CA TYR A 160 16.21 -22.18 -14.27
C TYR A 160 16.64 -21.19 -15.36
N LYS A 161 17.20 -21.70 -16.46
CA LYS A 161 17.49 -20.92 -17.68
C LYS A 161 16.60 -21.45 -18.81
N ILE A 162 15.56 -20.72 -19.18
CA ILE A 162 14.67 -21.09 -20.29
C ILE A 162 15.09 -20.32 -21.54
N PRO A 163 15.56 -20.99 -22.62
CA PRO A 163 15.90 -20.30 -23.85
C PRO A 163 14.64 -19.70 -24.48
N VAL A 164 14.74 -18.45 -24.94
CA VAL A 164 13.64 -17.71 -25.55
C VAL A 164 14.10 -17.07 -26.85
N SER A 165 13.27 -17.16 -27.90
CA SER A 165 13.50 -16.43 -29.15
C SER A 165 13.20 -14.94 -29.00
N GLU A 166 13.70 -14.12 -29.93
CA GLU A 166 13.36 -12.69 -29.95
C GLU A 166 11.85 -12.46 -30.08
N SER A 167 11.15 -13.24 -30.92
CA SER A 167 9.70 -13.13 -31.07
C SER A 167 8.93 -13.47 -29.80
N GLU A 168 9.36 -14.51 -29.07
CA GLU A 168 8.73 -14.88 -27.80
C GLU A 168 9.01 -13.83 -26.72
N LEU A 169 10.22 -13.28 -26.68
CA LEU A 169 10.59 -12.24 -25.73
C LEU A 169 9.80 -10.94 -25.99
N GLU A 170 9.68 -10.51 -27.23
CA GLU A 170 8.91 -9.31 -27.59
C GLU A 170 7.41 -9.52 -27.35
N ALA A 171 6.87 -10.72 -27.59
CA ALA A 171 5.49 -11.04 -27.23
C ALA A 171 5.26 -11.01 -25.71
N LEU A 172 6.20 -11.54 -24.92
CA LEU A 172 6.14 -11.52 -23.47
C LEU A 172 6.20 -10.09 -22.92
N LYS A 173 7.08 -9.24 -23.47
CA LYS A 173 7.16 -7.81 -23.13
C LYS A 173 5.88 -7.07 -23.47
N ALA A 174 5.34 -7.28 -24.68
CA ALA A 174 4.09 -6.66 -25.09
C ALA A 174 2.93 -7.04 -24.15
N ARG A 175 2.85 -8.32 -23.77
CA ARG A 175 1.84 -8.79 -22.82
C ARG A 175 2.05 -8.23 -21.41
N ALA A 176 3.31 -8.09 -20.96
CA ALA A 176 3.65 -7.45 -19.69
C ALA A 176 3.25 -5.97 -19.66
N SER A 177 3.54 -5.21 -20.73
CA SER A 177 3.16 -3.81 -20.87
C SER A 177 1.63 -3.64 -20.90
N GLU A 178 0.91 -4.46 -21.68
CA GLU A 178 -0.56 -4.44 -21.70
C GLU A 178 -1.13 -4.74 -20.32
N TYR A 179 -0.62 -5.75 -19.63
CA TYR A 179 -1.05 -6.08 -18.26
C TYR A 179 -0.78 -4.93 -17.29
N LEU A 180 0.38 -4.28 -17.38
CA LEU A 180 0.74 -3.13 -16.55
C LEU A 180 -0.18 -1.93 -16.84
N ASP A 181 -0.48 -1.65 -18.11
CA ASP A 181 -1.38 -0.58 -18.51
C ASP A 181 -2.82 -0.84 -18.01
N GLU A 182 -3.26 -2.10 -18.02
CA GLU A 182 -4.59 -2.51 -17.55
C GLU A 182 -4.71 -2.49 -16.02
N ASN A 183 -3.67 -2.90 -15.28
CA ASN A 183 -3.76 -3.18 -13.84
C ASN A 183 -2.95 -2.20 -12.98
N GLY A 184 -2.12 -1.35 -13.59
CA GLY A 184 -1.24 -0.39 -12.91
C GLY A 184 -0.06 -1.01 -12.14
N VAL A 185 0.03 -2.34 -12.02
CA VAL A 185 1.13 -3.07 -11.36
C VAL A 185 1.45 -4.39 -12.08
N MET A 186 2.68 -4.88 -11.92
CA MET A 186 3.12 -6.18 -12.48
C MET A 186 2.78 -7.40 -11.60
N VAL A 187 2.22 -7.20 -10.40
CA VAL A 187 1.81 -8.30 -9.52
C VAL A 187 0.66 -9.07 -10.14
N GLY A 188 0.68 -10.40 -9.98
CA GLY A 188 -0.30 -11.29 -10.60
C GLY A 188 -0.04 -11.58 -12.08
N PHE A 189 0.94 -10.92 -12.71
CA PHE A 189 1.27 -11.17 -14.12
C PHE A 189 1.60 -12.64 -14.41
N VAL A 190 2.36 -13.30 -13.52
CA VAL A 190 2.67 -14.73 -13.68
C VAL A 190 1.42 -15.60 -13.54
N ASN A 191 0.52 -15.30 -12.60
CA ASN A 191 -0.76 -16.01 -12.48
C ASN A 191 -1.60 -15.81 -13.74
N ASN A 192 -1.63 -14.59 -14.29
CA ASN A 192 -2.30 -14.28 -15.54
C ASN A 192 -1.73 -15.08 -16.73
N LEU A 193 -0.40 -15.20 -16.83
CA LEU A 193 0.26 -16.02 -17.84
C LEU A 193 -0.04 -17.51 -17.69
N LEU A 194 -0.05 -18.01 -16.45
CA LEU A 194 -0.26 -19.42 -16.13
C LEU A 194 -1.75 -19.79 -16.07
N SER A 195 -2.65 -18.81 -16.14
CA SER A 195 -4.09 -18.97 -15.94
C SER A 195 -4.43 -19.66 -14.60
N LEU A 196 -3.70 -19.30 -13.53
CA LEU A 196 -3.88 -19.81 -12.17
C LEU A 196 -4.94 -19.03 -11.39
#